data_AF-J9SSY5-F1
#
_entry.id   AF-J9SSY5-F1
#
_cell.length_a   1.000
_cell.length_b   1.000
_cell.length_c   1.000
_cell.angle_alpha   90.00
_cell.angle_beta   90.00
_cell.angle_gamma   90.00
#
_symmetry.space_group_name_H-M   'P 1'
#
loop_
_entity.id
_entity.type
_entity.pdbx_description
1 polymer ?
#
loop_
_entity_poly.entity_id
_entity_poly.type
_entity_poly.pdbx_seq_one_letter_code
_entity_poly.pdbx_strand_id
1 'polypeptide(L)'
;MLRSHALRRMASHYVRYAAPMRSRTVLVILTAALALGLTACSAESKELPDVTGHRLDDAHNILKDAGFETFDDSDAVSDREPLRDANWVVLEQSPTGGDSVPIDTTIRLSVAKPDDSGVRERLPEGSPVALEMEQQDRQRAIEKREQASEQRRQQAEELGEVKSFVEKYDALIRNNMNAISDLPGLADSIRAAGVVTSNAGVKLIDIEMSLGAYWDVLEATPKQVNDCADRAQEAIRSFQQASDTLLTAEGAAAEGSLARFAQLYNPAVTKYNSGLNCLYKETGISAPTV
;
A
#
# COMPACT_ATOMS: atom_id res chain seq x y z
N MET A 1 -88.81 -2.03 -25.85
CA MET A 1 -88.75 -0.63 -25.38
C MET A 1 -87.58 0.03 -26.12
N LEU A 2 -87.90 0.93 -27.08
CA LEU A 2 -87.58 2.38 -27.04
C LEU A 2 -86.06 2.65 -26.97
N ARG A 3 -85.37 3.46 -27.77
CA ARG A 3 -85.65 4.49 -28.79
C ARG A 3 -84.24 4.84 -29.34
N SER A 4 -83.98 4.81 -30.65
CA SER A 4 -83.92 5.98 -31.54
C SER A 4 -83.06 7.18 -31.09
N HIS A 5 -82.25 7.68 -32.04
CA HIS A 5 -81.69 9.04 -32.23
C HIS A 5 -80.17 9.15 -32.08
N ALA A 6 -79.44 9.96 -32.85
CA ALA A 6 -79.70 10.69 -34.10
C ALA A 6 -78.39 11.42 -34.51
N LEU A 7 -78.07 11.37 -35.80
CA LEU A 7 -77.74 12.51 -36.68
C LEU A 7 -76.49 13.42 -36.53
N ARG A 8 -76.03 13.79 -37.75
CA ARG A 8 -75.44 15.06 -38.26
C ARG A 8 -73.91 15.11 -38.42
N ARG A 9 -73.40 15.07 -39.67
CA ARG A 9 -73.15 16.16 -40.66
C ARG A 9 -71.82 16.88 -40.34
N MET A 10 -70.83 17.07 -41.22
CA MET A 10 -70.77 17.63 -42.59
C MET A 10 -69.38 17.27 -43.19
N ALA A 11 -69.23 16.90 -44.47
CA ALA A 11 -68.83 17.74 -45.63
C ALA A 11 -67.53 18.56 -45.40
N SER A 12 -66.56 18.76 -46.30
CA SER A 12 -66.31 18.47 -47.72
C SER A 12 -64.93 19.12 -47.99
N HIS A 13 -64.04 18.52 -48.78
CA HIS A 13 -63.35 19.22 -49.88
C HIS A 13 -62.53 18.25 -50.74
N TYR A 14 -62.78 18.39 -52.04
CA TYR A 14 -62.26 17.65 -53.19
C TYR A 14 -60.78 17.98 -53.52
N VAL A 15 -60.09 17.12 -54.27
CA VAL A 15 -59.79 17.28 -55.72
C VAL A 15 -58.59 16.41 -56.15
N ARG A 16 -58.87 15.49 -57.10
CA ARG A 16 -58.10 14.98 -58.29
C ARG A 16 -56.66 14.50 -58.08
N TYR A 17 -56.19 13.39 -58.67
CA TYR A 17 -56.13 12.93 -60.08
C TYR A 17 -55.86 11.40 -60.04
N ALA A 18 -56.00 10.53 -61.04
CA ALA A 18 -56.59 10.42 -62.36
C ALA A 18 -56.57 8.89 -62.67
N ALA A 19 -57.55 8.43 -63.44
CA ALA A 19 -57.83 7.04 -63.84
C ALA A 19 -56.82 6.50 -64.91
N PRO A 20 -56.97 5.31 -65.56
CA PRO A 20 -58.11 4.38 -65.53
C PRO A 20 -57.84 2.84 -65.60
N MET A 21 -58.87 2.11 -65.14
CA MET A 21 -59.53 0.92 -65.71
C MET A 21 -58.75 -0.16 -66.47
N ARG A 22 -58.98 -1.41 -66.02
CA ARG A 22 -59.56 -2.55 -66.78
C ARG A 22 -59.81 -3.70 -65.78
N SER A 23 -60.99 -3.82 -65.18
CA SER A 23 -62.15 -4.62 -65.62
C SER A 23 -61.79 -5.94 -66.32
N ARG A 24 -61.97 -7.06 -65.61
CA ARG A 24 -63.04 -8.04 -65.91
C ARG A 24 -62.93 -9.28 -65.01
N THR A 25 -63.97 -9.48 -64.22
CA THR A 25 -64.28 -10.73 -63.51
C THR A 25 -64.57 -11.84 -64.53
N VAL A 26 -63.89 -12.98 -64.45
CA VAL A 26 -64.38 -14.28 -64.94
C VAL A 26 -63.98 -15.37 -63.94
N LEU A 27 -64.80 -16.40 -63.92
CA LEU A 27 -65.22 -17.30 -62.86
C LEU A 27 -64.61 -18.71 -63.03
N VAL A 28 -64.62 -19.47 -61.92
CA VAL A 28 -64.66 -20.96 -61.77
C VAL A 28 -63.35 -21.80 -61.91
N ILE A 29 -63.10 -22.64 -60.87
CA ILE A 29 -62.90 -24.11 -60.86
C ILE A 29 -61.74 -24.59 -59.95
N LEU A 30 -62.14 -25.22 -58.83
CA LEU A 30 -61.62 -26.43 -58.14
C LEU A 30 -60.11 -26.74 -57.96
N THR A 31 -59.86 -27.32 -56.77
CA THR A 31 -58.71 -28.14 -56.29
C THR A 31 -57.50 -27.33 -55.78
N ALA A 32 -56.81 -27.66 -54.70
CA ALA A 32 -56.83 -28.81 -53.80
C ALA A 32 -56.40 -28.34 -52.38
N ALA A 33 -56.87 -29.05 -51.36
CA ALA A 33 -56.35 -28.92 -50.01
C ALA A 33 -54.86 -29.30 -49.98
N LEU A 34 -54.01 -28.35 -49.62
CA LEU A 34 -52.69 -28.63 -49.09
C LEU A 34 -52.60 -27.86 -47.76
N ALA A 35 -53.17 -28.47 -46.71
CA ALA A 35 -52.90 -28.06 -45.35
C ALA A 35 -51.45 -28.45 -45.04
N LEU A 36 -50.52 -27.58 -45.42
CA LEU A 36 -49.18 -27.57 -44.86
C LEU A 36 -49.36 -27.29 -43.37
N GLY A 37 -49.22 -28.34 -42.56
CA GLY A 37 -49.08 -28.22 -41.12
C GLY A 37 -47.85 -27.38 -40.83
N LEU A 38 -48.07 -26.08 -40.63
CA LEU A 38 -47.15 -25.24 -39.90
C LEU A 38 -47.26 -25.69 -38.43
N THR A 39 -46.53 -26.74 -38.08
CA THR A 39 -46.11 -26.94 -36.70
C THR A 39 -45.18 -25.79 -36.36
N ALA A 40 -45.78 -24.65 -35.99
CA ALA A 40 -45.09 -23.64 -35.21
C ALA A 40 -44.71 -24.35 -33.91
N CYS A 41 -43.47 -24.83 -33.84
CA CYS A 41 -42.82 -25.09 -32.56
C CYS A 41 -42.77 -23.72 -31.88
N SER A 42 -43.77 -23.41 -31.06
CA SER A 42 -43.75 -22.22 -30.25
C SER A 42 -42.67 -22.48 -29.20
N ALA A 43 -41.45 -21.98 -29.44
CA ALA A 43 -40.40 -22.06 -28.45
C ALA A 43 -40.90 -21.43 -27.15
N GLU A 44 -40.87 -22.21 -26.06
CA GLU A 44 -41.30 -21.72 -24.75
C GLU A 44 -40.42 -20.52 -24.39
N SER A 45 -41.06 -19.38 -24.12
CA SER A 45 -40.36 -18.14 -23.76
C SER A 45 -40.58 -17.84 -22.29
N LYS A 46 -39.54 -17.36 -21.62
CA LYS A 46 -39.56 -16.97 -20.20
C LYS A 46 -38.94 -15.60 -20.02
N GLU A 47 -39.27 -14.95 -18.91
CA GLU A 47 -38.62 -13.71 -18.49
C GLU A 47 -37.18 -14.01 -18.08
N LEU A 48 -36.23 -13.28 -18.66
CA LEU A 48 -34.80 -13.42 -18.41
C LEU A 48 -34.42 -12.68 -17.12
N PRO A 49 -33.88 -13.33 -16.08
CA PRO A 49 -33.38 -12.63 -14.90
C PRO A 49 -32.28 -11.62 -15.24
N ASP A 50 -32.23 -10.51 -14.49
CA ASP A 50 -31.05 -9.62 -14.47
C ASP A 50 -30.02 -10.18 -13.48
N VAL A 51 -28.85 -10.55 -14.00
CA VAL A 51 -27.72 -11.06 -13.22
C VAL A 51 -26.54 -10.08 -13.20
N THR A 52 -26.74 -8.84 -13.63
CA THR A 52 -25.72 -7.80 -13.57
C THR A 52 -25.29 -7.53 -12.12
N GLY A 53 -23.98 -7.53 -11.87
CA GLY A 53 -23.41 -7.36 -10.52
C GLY A 53 -23.42 -8.61 -9.64
N HIS A 54 -23.82 -9.77 -10.18
CA HIS A 54 -23.63 -11.08 -9.55
C HIS A 54 -22.28 -11.69 -9.92
N ARG A 55 -21.79 -12.59 -9.06
CA ARG A 55 -20.69 -13.50 -9.42
C ARG A 55 -21.10 -14.37 -10.60
N LEU A 56 -20.16 -14.76 -11.47
CA LEU A 56 -20.50 -15.50 -12.69
C LEU A 56 -21.12 -16.88 -12.38
N ASP A 57 -20.66 -17.56 -11.33
CA ASP A 57 -21.25 -18.82 -10.88
C ASP A 57 -22.68 -18.64 -10.38
N ASP A 58 -22.92 -17.63 -9.55
CA ASP A 58 -24.26 -17.27 -9.09
C ASP A 58 -25.17 -16.88 -10.27
N ALA A 59 -24.65 -16.12 -11.23
CA ALA A 59 -25.36 -15.71 -12.43
C ALA A 59 -25.79 -16.92 -13.28
N HIS A 60 -24.88 -17.85 -13.57
CA HIS A 60 -25.22 -19.09 -14.28
C HIS A 60 -26.25 -19.91 -13.52
N ASN A 61 -26.17 -20.00 -12.19
CA ASN A 61 -27.15 -20.73 -11.39
C ASN A 61 -28.54 -20.08 -11.47
N ILE A 62 -28.64 -18.76 -11.32
CA ILE A 62 -29.91 -18.01 -11.44
C ILE A 62 -30.52 -18.22 -12.83
N LEU A 63 -29.72 -18.16 -13.89
CA LEU A 63 -30.18 -18.35 -15.26
C LEU A 63 -30.63 -19.80 -15.52
N LYS A 64 -29.87 -20.80 -15.03
CA LYS A 64 -30.23 -22.23 -15.12
C LYS A 64 -31.53 -22.53 -14.36
N ASP A 65 -31.71 -21.95 -13.18
CA ASP A 65 -32.92 -22.11 -12.38
C ASP A 65 -34.16 -21.51 -13.07
N ALA A 66 -33.97 -20.45 -13.88
CA ALA A 66 -35.01 -19.90 -14.75
C ALA A 66 -35.24 -20.74 -16.03
N GLY A 67 -34.30 -21.63 -16.37
CA GLY A 67 -34.37 -22.60 -17.47
C GLY A 67 -33.47 -22.27 -18.67
N PHE A 68 -32.65 -21.22 -18.59
CA PHE A 68 -31.68 -20.87 -19.62
C PHE A 68 -30.38 -21.65 -19.40
N GLU A 69 -29.92 -22.43 -20.38
CA GLU A 69 -28.77 -23.34 -20.20
C GLU A 69 -27.55 -23.02 -21.08
N THR A 70 -27.66 -22.06 -22.01
CA THR A 70 -26.60 -21.77 -23.00
C THR A 70 -25.98 -20.39 -22.74
N PHE A 71 -24.69 -20.36 -22.40
CA PHE A 71 -23.95 -19.14 -22.05
C PHE A 71 -22.77 -18.87 -23.00
N ASP A 72 -22.49 -17.60 -23.23
CA ASP A 72 -21.33 -17.06 -23.95
C ASP A 72 -20.65 -16.02 -23.06
N ASP A 73 -19.67 -16.45 -22.27
CA ASP A 73 -18.99 -15.58 -21.30
C ASP A 73 -17.71 -15.00 -21.91
N SER A 74 -17.48 -13.70 -21.75
CA SER A 74 -16.28 -13.04 -22.27
C SER A 74 -15.76 -11.95 -21.32
N ASP A 75 -14.43 -11.84 -21.20
CA ASP A 75 -13.79 -10.82 -20.37
C ASP A 75 -13.88 -9.44 -21.03
N ALA A 76 -14.60 -8.54 -20.37
CA ALA A 76 -14.84 -7.17 -20.81
C ALA A 76 -13.61 -6.24 -20.68
N VAL A 77 -12.51 -6.70 -20.06
CA VAL A 77 -11.34 -5.86 -19.76
C VAL A 77 -10.11 -6.29 -20.56
N SER A 78 -9.78 -7.57 -20.57
CA SER A 78 -8.47 -8.04 -21.03
C SER A 78 -8.47 -9.35 -21.80
N ASP A 79 -9.63 -9.80 -22.29
CA ASP A 79 -9.77 -10.98 -23.15
C ASP A 79 -9.21 -12.26 -22.51
N ARG A 80 -9.38 -12.43 -21.19
CA ARG A 80 -9.02 -13.65 -20.47
C ARG A 80 -10.21 -14.60 -20.41
N GLU A 81 -9.92 -15.90 -20.40
CA GLU A 81 -10.93 -16.94 -20.18
C GLU A 81 -11.36 -17.02 -18.70
N PRO A 82 -12.66 -17.06 -18.39
CA PRO A 82 -13.15 -17.20 -17.02
C PRO A 82 -12.98 -18.63 -16.50
N LEU A 83 -11.76 -19.01 -16.11
CA LEU A 83 -11.45 -20.38 -15.67
C LEU A 83 -12.05 -20.78 -14.31
N ARG A 84 -12.50 -19.81 -13.51
CA ARG A 84 -13.14 -20.02 -12.20
C ARG A 84 -14.18 -18.94 -12.01
N ASP A 85 -15.42 -19.25 -12.34
CA ASP A 85 -16.56 -18.33 -12.40
C ASP A 85 -16.72 -17.47 -11.14
N ALA A 86 -16.53 -18.06 -9.95
CA ALA A 86 -16.58 -17.35 -8.66
C ALA A 86 -15.61 -16.14 -8.56
N ASN A 87 -14.56 -16.10 -9.38
CA ASN A 87 -13.61 -14.98 -9.40
C ASN A 87 -14.08 -13.81 -10.28
N TRP A 88 -15.17 -13.97 -11.00
CA TRP A 88 -15.67 -13.04 -12.00
C TRP A 88 -16.99 -12.42 -11.56
N VAL A 89 -17.28 -11.23 -12.07
CA VAL A 89 -18.55 -10.53 -11.89
C VAL A 89 -19.12 -10.15 -13.25
N VAL A 90 -20.43 -10.30 -13.40
CA VAL A 90 -21.16 -9.88 -14.61
C VAL A 90 -21.29 -8.36 -14.62
N LEU A 91 -20.77 -7.74 -15.67
CA LEU A 91 -20.89 -6.29 -15.89
C LEU A 91 -22.03 -5.96 -16.84
N GLU A 92 -22.26 -6.80 -17.84
CA GLU A 92 -23.31 -6.63 -18.84
C GLU A 92 -23.85 -7.99 -19.26
N GLN A 93 -25.13 -8.04 -19.63
CA GLN A 93 -25.79 -9.22 -20.17
C GLN A 93 -26.54 -8.89 -21.46
N SER A 94 -26.65 -9.88 -22.36
CA SER A 94 -27.45 -9.77 -23.58
C SER A 94 -28.13 -11.12 -23.91
N PRO A 95 -29.46 -11.18 -24.11
CA PRO A 95 -30.47 -10.11 -24.01
C PRO A 95 -30.56 -9.42 -22.64
N THR A 96 -31.30 -8.29 -22.55
CA THR A 96 -31.35 -7.48 -21.33
C THR A 96 -32.23 -8.16 -20.28
N GLY A 97 -31.92 -7.97 -19.00
CA GLY A 97 -32.76 -8.48 -17.92
C GLY A 97 -34.20 -7.96 -18.00
N GLY A 98 -35.16 -8.83 -17.72
CA GLY A 98 -36.60 -8.58 -17.90
C GLY A 98 -37.14 -8.83 -19.30
N ASP A 99 -36.28 -9.11 -20.30
CA ASP A 99 -36.74 -9.49 -21.64
C ASP A 99 -37.44 -10.86 -21.60
N SER A 100 -38.52 -11.02 -22.38
CA SER A 100 -39.13 -12.33 -22.60
C SER A 100 -38.53 -12.98 -23.85
N VAL A 101 -37.74 -14.04 -23.66
CA VAL A 101 -36.98 -14.68 -24.74
C VAL A 101 -37.15 -16.21 -24.74
N PRO A 102 -37.00 -16.88 -25.90
CA PRO A 102 -36.99 -18.34 -25.98
C PRO A 102 -35.96 -18.98 -25.04
N ILE A 103 -36.29 -20.12 -24.43
CA ILE A 103 -35.43 -20.78 -23.44
C ILE A 103 -34.09 -21.28 -24.01
N ASP A 104 -34.02 -21.51 -25.33
CA ASP A 104 -32.84 -21.92 -26.08
C ASP A 104 -31.96 -20.74 -26.53
N THR A 105 -32.29 -19.52 -26.11
CA THR A 105 -31.48 -18.33 -26.40
C THR A 105 -30.11 -18.45 -25.73
N THR A 106 -29.03 -18.23 -26.50
CA THR A 106 -27.68 -18.05 -25.94
C THR A 106 -27.59 -16.71 -25.22
N ILE A 107 -27.30 -16.76 -23.92
CA ILE A 107 -27.11 -15.57 -23.09
C ILE A 107 -25.64 -15.19 -23.07
N ARG A 108 -25.31 -13.99 -23.56
CA ARG A 108 -23.95 -13.46 -23.50
C ARG A 108 -23.74 -12.70 -22.20
N LEU A 109 -22.68 -13.02 -21.47
CA LEU A 109 -22.26 -12.32 -20.26
C LEU A 109 -20.89 -11.68 -20.48
N SER A 110 -20.83 -10.35 -20.36
CA SER A 110 -19.57 -9.61 -20.31
C SER A 110 -19.12 -9.55 -18.86
N VAL A 111 -18.00 -10.18 -18.54
CA VAL A 111 -17.52 -10.34 -17.17
C VAL A 111 -16.18 -9.64 -16.94
N ALA A 112 -15.84 -9.35 -15.68
CA ALA A 112 -14.49 -8.90 -15.32
C ALA A 112 -14.11 -9.45 -13.94
N LYS A 113 -12.84 -9.32 -13.56
CA LYS A 113 -12.48 -9.54 -12.16
C LYS A 113 -12.83 -8.30 -11.34
N PRO A 114 -13.37 -8.44 -10.11
CA PRO A 114 -13.75 -7.28 -9.29
C PRO A 114 -12.61 -6.30 -9.00
N ASP A 115 -11.36 -6.76 -9.04
CA ASP A 115 -10.16 -5.96 -8.80
C ASP A 115 -9.58 -5.29 -10.06
N ASP A 116 -10.15 -5.53 -11.24
CA ASP A 116 -9.75 -4.82 -12.45
C ASP A 116 -10.16 -3.33 -12.37
N SER A 117 -9.32 -2.47 -12.94
CA SER A 117 -9.57 -1.02 -12.99
C SER A 117 -10.87 -0.73 -13.75
N GLY A 118 -11.72 0.14 -13.19
CA GLY A 118 -12.97 0.58 -13.83
C GLY A 118 -14.18 -0.35 -13.58
N VAL A 119 -13.97 -1.52 -12.97
CA VAL A 119 -15.07 -2.46 -12.70
C VAL A 119 -16.03 -1.92 -11.66
N ARG A 120 -15.50 -1.36 -10.57
CA ARG A 120 -16.34 -0.84 -9.48
C ARG A 120 -17.31 0.24 -9.96
N GLU A 121 -16.87 1.08 -10.88
CA GLU A 121 -17.67 2.17 -11.46
C GLU A 121 -18.77 1.67 -12.40
N ARG A 122 -18.65 0.43 -12.91
CA ARG A 122 -19.62 -0.22 -13.80
C ARG A 122 -20.63 -1.08 -13.05
N LEU A 123 -20.37 -1.45 -11.79
CA LEU A 123 -21.29 -2.29 -11.02
C LEU A 123 -22.53 -1.50 -10.57
N PRO A 124 -23.74 -2.09 -10.64
CA PRO A 124 -24.92 -1.50 -10.03
C PRO A 124 -24.75 -1.31 -8.52
N GLU A 125 -25.16 -0.15 -8.02
CA GLU A 125 -25.14 0.13 -6.58
C GLU A 125 -26.02 -0.87 -5.82
N GLY A 126 -25.48 -1.44 -4.73
CA GLY A 126 -26.18 -2.45 -3.93
C GLY A 126 -26.19 -3.87 -4.54
N SER A 127 -25.57 -4.09 -5.70
CA SER A 127 -25.38 -5.45 -6.23
C SER A 127 -24.54 -6.32 -5.28
N PRO A 128 -24.69 -7.66 -5.30
CA PRO A 128 -24.00 -8.55 -4.38
C PRO A 128 -22.47 -8.34 -4.35
N VAL A 129 -21.84 -8.22 -5.52
CA VAL A 129 -20.39 -8.01 -5.61
C VAL A 129 -20.00 -6.60 -5.16
N ALA A 130 -20.80 -5.58 -5.45
CA ALA A 130 -20.52 -4.23 -4.94
C ALA A 130 -20.55 -4.17 -3.41
N LEU A 131 -21.49 -4.87 -2.77
CA LEU A 131 -21.56 -4.98 -1.31
C LEU A 131 -20.39 -5.79 -0.73
N GLU A 132 -19.99 -6.88 -1.38
CA GLU A 132 -18.82 -7.67 -1.02
C GLU A 132 -17.54 -6.81 -1.03
N MET A 133 -17.32 -6.07 -2.13
CA MET A 133 -16.16 -5.18 -2.27
C MET A 133 -16.14 -4.10 -1.19
N GLU A 134 -17.28 -3.50 -0.87
CA GLU A 134 -17.38 -2.50 0.19
C GLU A 134 -17.05 -3.08 1.58
N GLN A 135 -17.48 -4.31 1.86
CA GLN A 135 -17.11 -5.02 3.09
C GLN A 135 -15.61 -5.31 3.15
N GLN A 136 -15.01 -5.77 2.04
CA GLN A 136 -13.57 -6.01 1.95
C GLN A 136 -12.78 -4.71 2.15
N ASP A 137 -13.20 -3.59 1.57
CA ASP A 137 -12.55 -2.29 1.75
C ASP A 137 -12.59 -1.83 3.19
N ARG A 138 -13.75 -1.99 3.86
CA ARG A 138 -13.87 -1.70 5.30
C ARG A 138 -12.91 -2.55 6.12
N GLN A 139 -12.84 -3.84 5.83
CA GLN A 139 -11.96 -4.77 6.54
C GLN A 139 -10.48 -4.41 6.34
N ARG A 140 -10.06 -4.17 5.10
CA ARG A 140 -8.71 -3.69 4.76
C ARG A 140 -8.38 -2.36 5.45
N ALA A 141 -9.35 -1.46 5.55
CA ALA A 141 -9.18 -0.18 6.25
C ALA A 141 -9.01 -0.37 7.76
N ILE A 142 -9.71 -1.33 8.37
CA ILE A 142 -9.54 -1.70 9.79
C ILE A 142 -8.15 -2.30 10.00
N GLU A 143 -7.78 -3.30 9.21
CA GLU A 143 -6.47 -3.96 9.30
C GLU A 143 -5.31 -2.98 9.13
N LYS A 144 -5.41 -2.06 8.16
CA LYS A 144 -4.40 -1.01 7.96
C LYS A 144 -4.29 -0.08 9.16
N ARG A 145 -5.40 0.24 9.83
CA ARG A 145 -5.41 1.06 11.05
C ARG A 145 -4.80 0.32 12.23
N GLU A 146 -5.10 -0.97 12.39
CA GLU A 146 -4.51 -1.82 13.43
C GLU A 146 -3.01 -1.97 13.24
N GLN A 147 -2.54 -2.26 12.03
CA GLN A 147 -1.12 -2.33 11.69
C GLN A 147 -0.41 -0.99 11.98
N ALA A 148 -0.99 0.14 11.57
CA ALA A 148 -0.43 1.45 11.87
C ALA A 148 -0.43 1.78 13.37
N SER A 149 -1.41 1.28 14.14
CA SER A 149 -1.43 1.42 15.60
C SER A 149 -0.32 0.58 16.25
N GLU A 150 -0.15 -0.66 15.80
CA GLU A 150 0.87 -1.56 16.31
C GLU A 150 2.29 -1.04 16.01
N GLN A 151 2.53 -0.58 14.78
CA GLN A 151 3.80 0.03 14.40
C GLN A 151 4.13 1.25 15.27
N ARG A 152 3.15 2.12 15.54
CA ARG A 152 3.36 3.27 16.44
C ARG A 152 3.66 2.85 17.87
N ARG A 153 3.01 1.79 18.37
CA ARG A 153 3.28 1.26 19.70
C ARG A 153 4.71 0.72 19.79
N GLN A 154 5.13 -0.07 18.81
CA GLN A 154 6.49 -0.58 18.73
C GLN A 154 7.51 0.56 18.67
N GLN A 155 7.32 1.54 17.79
CA GLN A 155 8.20 2.72 17.71
C GLN A 155 8.28 3.49 19.05
N ALA A 156 7.15 3.63 19.76
CA ALA A 156 7.13 4.29 21.07
C ALA A 156 7.85 3.47 22.14
N GLU A 157 7.73 2.15 22.12
CA GLU A 157 8.44 1.23 23.02
C GLU A 157 9.95 1.30 22.78
N GLU A 158 10.37 1.20 21.51
CA GLU A 158 11.78 1.32 21.12
C GLU A 158 12.39 2.68 21.50
N LEU A 159 11.66 3.78 21.27
CA LEU A 159 12.09 5.10 21.73
C LEU A 159 12.18 5.16 23.27
N GLY A 160 11.26 4.50 23.96
CA GLY A 160 11.27 4.36 25.42
C GLY A 160 12.51 3.63 25.92
N GLU A 161 12.95 2.56 25.25
CA GLU A 161 14.20 1.84 25.56
C GLU A 161 15.43 2.75 25.39
N VAL A 162 15.52 3.45 24.26
CA VAL A 162 16.63 4.39 23.98
C VAL A 162 16.67 5.51 25.01
N LYS A 163 15.52 6.11 25.32
CA LYS A 163 15.43 7.17 26.33
C LYS A 163 15.85 6.67 27.71
N SER A 164 15.39 5.49 28.11
CA SER A 164 15.76 4.89 29.40
C SER A 164 17.25 4.59 29.48
N PHE A 165 17.86 4.13 28.38
CA PHE A 165 19.30 3.94 28.28
C PHE A 165 20.05 5.26 28.46
N VAL A 166 19.69 6.29 27.69
CA VAL A 166 20.35 7.61 27.77
C VAL A 166 20.19 8.21 29.16
N GLU A 167 18.99 8.21 29.75
CA GLU A 167 18.76 8.71 31.11
C GLU A 167 19.61 7.99 32.16
N LYS A 168 19.75 6.66 32.04
CA LYS A 168 20.54 5.84 32.96
C LYS A 168 22.04 6.14 32.89
N TYR A 169 22.55 6.41 31.68
CA TYR A 169 24.00 6.54 31.44
C TYR A 169 24.48 7.98 31.17
N ASP A 170 23.60 8.97 31.11
CA ASP A 170 23.93 10.36 30.75
C ASP A 170 25.06 10.94 31.63
N ALA A 171 25.03 10.70 32.93
CA ALA A 171 26.08 11.17 33.84
C ALA A 171 27.45 10.57 33.49
N LEU A 172 27.49 9.27 33.17
CA LEU A 172 28.73 8.60 32.78
C LEU A 172 29.22 9.09 31.41
N ILE A 173 28.31 9.28 30.45
CA ILE A 173 28.62 9.82 29.12
C ILE A 173 29.26 11.21 29.26
N ARG A 174 28.68 12.10 30.08
CA ARG A 174 29.21 13.45 30.32
C ARG A 174 30.55 13.44 31.05
N ASN A 175 30.74 12.54 32.02
CA ASN A 175 32.04 12.41 32.71
C ASN A 175 33.15 11.99 31.74
N ASN A 176 32.88 11.04 30.84
CA ASN A 176 33.83 10.62 29.82
C ASN A 176 34.15 11.73 28.83
N MET A 177 33.19 12.61 28.56
CA MET A 177 33.44 13.77 27.72
C MET A 177 34.40 14.76 28.33
N ASN A 178 34.27 15.05 29.62
CA ASN A 178 35.25 15.88 30.31
C ASN A 178 36.65 15.26 30.22
N ALA A 179 36.75 13.93 30.37
CA ALA A 179 38.03 13.21 30.21
C ALA A 179 38.61 13.35 28.79
N ILE A 180 37.79 13.29 27.74
CA ILE A 180 38.23 13.53 26.35
C ILE A 180 38.65 14.99 26.18
N SER A 181 37.87 15.96 26.67
CA SER A 181 38.15 17.40 26.58
C SER A 181 39.42 17.83 27.32
N ASP A 182 39.90 17.04 28.28
CA ASP A 182 41.15 17.30 29.00
C ASP A 182 42.41 16.93 28.19
N LEU A 183 42.30 16.07 27.17
CA LEU A 183 43.44 15.58 26.38
C LEU A 183 44.28 16.70 25.73
N PRO A 184 43.69 17.75 25.10
CA PRO A 184 44.46 18.87 24.58
C PRO A 184 45.26 19.62 25.65
N GLY A 185 44.69 19.81 26.84
CA GLY A 185 45.39 20.47 27.96
C GLY A 185 46.57 19.66 28.48
N LEU A 186 46.46 18.32 28.45
CA LEU A 186 47.58 17.42 28.75
C LEU A 186 48.66 17.51 27.67
N ALA A 187 48.29 17.54 26.39
CA ALA A 187 49.23 17.74 25.29
C ALA A 187 50.00 19.06 25.43
N ASP A 188 49.32 20.14 25.80
CA ASP A 188 49.94 21.45 26.04
C ASP A 188 50.91 21.42 27.23
N SER A 189 50.52 20.74 28.32
CA SER A 189 51.37 20.57 29.50
C SER A 189 52.64 19.77 29.19
N ILE A 190 52.51 18.69 28.41
CA ILE A 190 53.66 17.89 27.96
C ILE A 190 54.57 18.71 27.04
N ARG A 191 53.99 19.49 26.11
CA ARG A 191 54.77 20.37 25.23
C ARG A 191 55.58 21.40 26.03
N ALA A 192 54.97 22.00 27.05
CA ALA A 192 55.64 22.99 27.89
C ALA A 192 56.75 22.37 28.76
N ALA A 193 56.56 21.14 29.24
CA ALA A 193 57.54 20.42 30.05
C ALA A 193 58.66 19.77 29.21
N GLY A 194 58.41 19.48 27.93
CA GLY A 194 59.32 18.73 27.05
C GLY A 194 59.41 17.23 27.38
N VAL A 195 58.61 16.74 28.33
CA VAL A 195 58.56 15.36 28.81
C VAL A 195 57.20 15.06 29.44
N VAL A 196 56.82 13.79 29.49
CA VAL A 196 55.63 13.35 30.21
C VAL A 196 55.90 13.41 31.71
N THR A 197 55.28 14.38 32.39
CA THR A 197 55.36 14.48 33.85
C THR A 197 54.56 13.35 34.52
N SER A 198 54.92 12.97 35.76
CA SER A 198 54.17 11.94 36.50
C SER A 198 52.68 12.27 36.63
N ASN A 199 52.33 13.55 36.80
CA ASN A 199 50.93 13.99 36.85
C ASN A 199 50.21 13.85 35.50
N ALA A 200 50.88 14.17 34.39
CA ALA A 200 50.31 13.99 33.05
C ALA A 200 50.13 12.50 32.72
N GLY A 201 51.13 11.66 33.05
CA GLY A 201 51.06 10.21 32.84
C GLY A 201 49.92 9.54 33.60
N VAL A 202 49.73 9.87 34.88
CA VAL A 202 48.60 9.34 35.68
C VAL A 202 47.26 9.73 35.07
N LYS A 203 47.09 10.99 34.67
CA LYS A 203 45.83 11.45 34.06
C LYS A 203 45.53 10.75 32.73
N LEU A 204 46.54 10.51 31.89
CA LEU A 204 46.37 9.78 30.62
C LEU A 204 45.89 8.35 30.85
N ILE A 205 46.49 7.65 31.83
CA ILE A 205 46.07 6.30 32.24
C ILE A 205 44.63 6.30 32.77
N ASP A 206 44.28 7.26 33.62
CA ASP A 206 42.92 7.40 34.16
C ASP A 206 41.88 7.63 33.04
N ILE A 207 42.24 8.44 32.03
CA ILE A 207 41.40 8.69 30.85
C ILE A 207 41.20 7.38 30.06
N GLU A 208 42.26 6.61 29.79
CA GLU A 208 42.17 5.34 29.07
C GLU A 208 41.26 4.33 29.78
N MET A 209 41.38 4.21 31.10
CA MET A 209 40.52 3.36 31.91
C MET A 209 39.05 3.80 31.86
N SER A 210 38.79 5.11 31.96
CA SER A 210 37.45 5.67 31.84
C SER A 210 36.83 5.36 30.48
N LEU A 211 37.60 5.57 29.40
CA LEU A 211 37.20 5.30 28.04
C LEU A 211 36.90 3.81 27.81
N GLY A 212 37.66 2.91 28.44
CA GLY A 212 37.37 1.47 28.42
C GLY A 212 36.05 1.11 29.11
N ALA A 213 35.81 1.62 30.32
CA ALA A 213 34.54 1.40 31.01
C ALA A 213 33.34 1.96 30.23
N TYR A 214 33.55 3.07 29.51
CA TYR A 214 32.52 3.67 28.68
C TYR A 214 32.24 2.90 27.40
N TRP A 215 33.29 2.32 26.79
CA TRP A 215 33.15 1.41 25.66
C TRP A 215 32.14 0.28 25.97
N ASP A 216 32.27 -0.36 27.14
CA ASP A 216 31.39 -1.45 27.58
C ASP A 216 29.93 -1.01 27.73
N VAL A 217 29.70 0.24 28.15
CA VAL A 217 28.35 0.80 28.23
C VAL A 217 27.74 0.98 26.84
N LEU A 218 28.53 1.40 25.86
CA LEU A 218 28.07 1.52 24.48
C LEU A 218 27.84 0.15 23.80
N GLU A 219 28.42 -0.95 24.30
CA GLU A 219 28.06 -2.29 23.82
C GLU A 219 26.66 -2.72 24.27
N ALA A 220 26.15 -2.15 25.37
CA ALA A 220 24.83 -2.45 25.91
C ALA A 220 23.71 -1.55 25.35
N THR A 221 24.00 -0.76 24.31
CA THR A 221 23.05 0.19 23.70
C THR A 221 21.89 -0.56 23.03
N PRO A 222 20.64 -0.05 23.06
CA PRO A 222 19.54 -0.64 22.30
C PRO A 222 19.84 -0.76 20.80
N LYS A 223 19.41 -1.87 20.21
CA LYS A 223 19.69 -2.25 18.81
C LYS A 223 19.38 -1.17 17.78
N GLN A 224 18.38 -0.33 18.06
CA GLN A 224 17.87 0.71 17.17
C GLN A 224 18.88 1.84 16.96
N VAL A 225 19.85 1.98 17.87
CA VAL A 225 20.90 3.00 17.84
C VAL A 225 22.30 2.39 17.82
N ASN A 226 22.45 1.11 17.46
CA ASN A 226 23.76 0.44 17.34
C ASN A 226 24.71 1.22 16.42
N ASP A 227 24.22 1.66 15.25
CA ASP A 227 25.03 2.47 14.32
C ASP A 227 25.51 3.80 14.96
N CYS A 228 24.75 4.36 15.90
CA CYS A 228 25.16 5.55 16.64
C CYS A 228 26.26 5.21 17.66
N ALA A 229 26.08 4.11 18.41
CA ALA A 229 27.02 3.62 19.41
C ALA A 229 28.36 3.21 18.76
N ASP A 230 28.32 2.49 17.64
CA ASP A 230 29.50 2.06 16.88
C ASP A 230 30.36 3.25 16.46
N ARG A 231 29.74 4.33 15.98
CA ARG A 231 30.47 5.56 15.62
C ARG A 231 31.17 6.19 16.82
N ALA A 232 30.48 6.26 17.97
CA ALA A 232 31.06 6.81 19.20
C ALA A 232 32.21 5.92 19.70
N GLN A 233 32.03 4.60 19.67
CA GLN A 233 33.05 3.60 19.98
C GLN A 233 34.28 3.73 19.08
N GLU A 234 34.12 3.81 17.77
CA GLU A 234 35.25 4.02 16.85
C GLU A 234 36.04 5.31 17.16
N ALA A 235 35.36 6.36 17.65
CA ALA A 235 36.04 7.56 18.13
C ALA A 235 36.75 7.34 19.48
N ILE A 236 36.15 6.59 20.41
CA ILE A 236 36.79 6.18 21.69
C ILE A 236 38.12 5.47 21.43
N ARG A 237 38.16 4.52 20.49
CA ARG A 237 39.42 3.86 20.08
C ARG A 237 40.47 4.87 19.59
N SER A 238 40.03 5.89 18.86
CA SER A 238 40.93 6.93 18.36
C SER A 238 41.43 7.84 19.49
N PHE A 239 40.61 8.13 20.50
CA PHE A 239 41.04 8.86 21.70
C PHE A 239 42.02 8.06 22.55
N GLN A 240 41.80 6.75 22.72
CA GLN A 240 42.75 5.86 23.40
C GLN A 240 44.10 5.88 22.67
N GLN A 241 44.12 5.72 21.34
CA GLN A 241 45.34 5.84 20.55
C GLN A 241 46.00 7.23 20.66
N ALA A 242 45.21 8.29 20.78
CA ALA A 242 45.72 9.65 20.98
C ALA A 242 46.39 9.79 22.36
N SER A 243 45.78 9.22 23.41
CA SER A 243 46.33 9.17 24.77
C SER A 243 47.64 8.36 24.82
N ASP A 244 47.66 7.15 24.25
CA ASP A 244 48.86 6.32 24.09
C ASP A 244 49.98 7.10 23.39
N THR A 245 49.62 7.85 22.33
CA THR A 245 50.58 8.69 21.61
C THR A 245 51.20 9.75 22.52
N LEU A 246 50.41 10.41 23.37
CA LEU A 246 50.90 11.39 24.34
C LEU A 246 51.80 10.76 25.41
N LEU A 247 51.52 9.53 25.86
CA LEU A 247 52.38 8.82 26.81
C LEU A 247 53.79 8.57 26.27
N THR A 248 53.97 8.54 24.94
CA THR A 248 55.29 8.37 24.30
C THR A 248 56.01 9.68 23.99
N ALA A 249 55.42 10.83 24.31
CA ALA A 249 55.93 12.14 23.92
C ALA A 249 57.09 12.62 24.81
N GLU A 250 58.26 12.00 24.63
CA GLU A 250 59.46 12.29 25.41
C GLU A 250 60.70 12.56 24.52
N GLY A 251 61.58 13.45 25.00
CA GLY A 251 62.87 13.73 24.37
C GLY A 251 62.74 14.12 22.89
N ALA A 252 63.53 13.49 22.03
CA ALA A 252 63.55 13.80 20.60
C ALA A 252 62.26 13.42 19.84
N ALA A 253 61.39 12.59 20.44
CA ALA A 253 60.14 12.15 19.81
C ALA A 253 58.93 13.05 20.14
N ALA A 254 59.06 13.95 21.12
CA ALA A 254 57.94 14.71 21.69
C ALA A 254 57.14 15.50 20.65
N GLU A 255 57.82 16.22 19.74
CA GLU A 255 57.15 17.00 18.70
C GLU A 255 56.34 16.13 17.73
N GLY A 256 56.91 15.00 17.30
CA GLY A 256 56.25 14.04 16.42
C GLY A 256 55.02 13.40 17.07
N SER A 257 55.14 12.99 18.34
CA SER A 257 54.01 12.44 19.10
C SER A 257 52.89 13.48 19.30
N LEU A 258 53.22 14.73 19.60
CA LEU A 258 52.24 15.80 19.73
C LEU A 258 51.53 16.11 18.39
N ALA A 259 52.24 16.05 17.27
CA ALA A 259 51.64 16.19 15.94
C ALA A 259 50.71 15.01 15.61
N ARG A 260 51.13 13.78 15.93
CA ARG A 260 50.33 12.58 15.72
C ARG A 260 49.07 12.56 16.60
N PHE A 261 49.17 13.02 17.85
CA PHE A 261 48.03 13.23 18.73
C PHE A 261 46.95 14.09 18.06
N ALA A 262 47.31 15.25 17.51
CA ALA A 262 46.35 16.15 16.86
C ALA A 262 45.66 15.51 15.64
N GLN A 263 46.39 14.66 14.88
CA GLN A 263 45.82 13.93 13.75
C GLN A 263 44.80 12.85 14.15
N LEU A 264 44.96 12.27 15.34
CA LEU A 264 44.04 11.27 15.88
C LEU A 264 42.84 11.94 16.58
N TYR A 265 43.10 12.96 17.38
CA TYR A 265 42.10 13.62 18.23
C TYR A 265 41.04 14.37 17.42
N ASN A 266 41.43 15.22 16.46
CA ASN A 266 40.47 16.12 15.79
C ASN A 266 39.38 15.39 14.98
N PRO A 267 39.72 14.37 14.14
CA PRO A 267 38.69 13.60 13.46
C PRO A 267 37.82 12.79 14.43
N ALA A 268 38.41 12.30 15.52
CA ALA A 268 37.70 11.55 16.55
C ALA A 268 36.63 12.41 17.25
N VAL A 269 36.92 13.68 17.58
CA VAL A 269 35.92 14.62 18.14
C VAL A 269 34.69 14.73 17.24
N THR A 270 34.89 14.92 15.94
CA THR A 270 33.78 15.06 14.99
C THR A 270 32.92 13.80 14.95
N LYS A 271 33.57 12.64 14.90
CA LYS A 271 32.91 11.33 14.84
C LYS A 271 32.17 11.01 16.14
N TYR A 272 32.78 11.32 17.27
CA TYR A 272 32.21 11.14 18.60
C TYR A 272 30.96 12.01 18.80
N ASN A 273 31.06 13.30 18.50
CA ASN A 273 29.93 14.23 18.57
C ASN A 273 28.80 13.79 17.62
N SER A 274 29.12 13.25 16.44
CA SER A 274 28.11 12.68 15.54
C SER A 274 27.41 11.45 16.12
N GLY A 275 28.17 10.52 16.71
CA GLY A 275 27.63 9.33 17.37
C GLY A 275 26.71 9.69 18.54
N LEU A 276 27.12 10.63 19.40
CA LEU A 276 26.30 11.09 20.51
C LEU A 276 25.04 11.84 20.06
N ASN A 277 25.15 12.73 19.07
CA ASN A 277 23.96 13.41 18.53
C ASN A 277 22.94 12.41 17.96
N CYS A 278 23.42 11.33 17.34
CA CYS A 278 22.59 10.24 16.85
C CYS A 278 21.94 9.46 18.02
N LEU A 279 22.71 9.10 19.05
CA LEU A 279 22.23 8.36 20.22
C LEU A 279 21.18 9.12 21.04
N TYR A 280 21.38 10.43 21.22
CA TYR A 280 20.49 11.30 21.98
C TYR A 280 19.28 11.78 21.15
N LYS A 281 19.26 11.48 19.84
CA LYS A 281 18.19 11.91 18.94
C LYS A 281 16.85 11.43 19.48
N GLU A 282 15.87 12.33 19.49
CA GLU A 282 14.49 12.06 19.92
C GLU A 282 14.28 11.71 21.42
N THR A 283 15.34 11.65 22.22
CA THR A 283 15.23 11.41 23.68
C THR A 283 14.70 12.61 24.47
N GLY A 284 14.81 13.81 23.90
CA GLY A 284 14.53 15.10 24.57
C GLY A 284 15.67 15.59 25.47
N ILE A 285 16.77 14.84 25.58
CA ILE A 285 17.96 15.21 26.34
C ILE A 285 18.97 15.81 25.38
N SER A 286 19.61 16.92 25.76
CA SER A 286 20.65 17.53 24.94
C SER A 286 21.88 16.63 24.91
N ALA A 287 22.27 16.24 23.70
CA ALA A 287 23.53 15.56 23.46
C ALA A 287 24.69 16.40 24.00
N PRO A 288 25.62 15.81 24.76
CA PRO A 288 26.84 16.50 25.14
C PRO A 288 27.83 16.54 23.96
N THR A 289 28.64 17.59 23.88
CA THR A 289 29.63 17.82 22.80
C THR A 289 31.03 18.11 23.34
N VAL A 290 32.04 17.43 22.78
CA VAL A 290 33.48 17.64 23.08
C VAL A 290 33.97 18.86 22.33
#